data_AF-A0A0X7BFQ4-F1
#
_entry.id   AF-A0A0X7BFQ4-F1
#
_cell.length_a   1.000
_cell.length_b   1.000
_cell.length_c   1.000
_cell.angle_alpha   90.00
_cell.angle_beta   90.00
_cell.angle_gamma   90.00
#
_symmetry.space_group_name_H-M   'P 1'
#
loop_
_entity.id
_entity.type
_entity.pdbx_description
1 polymer ?
#
loop_
_entity_poly.entity_id
_entity_poly.type
_entity_poly.pdbx_seq_one_letter_code
_entity_poly.pdbx_strand_id
1 'polypeptide(L)'
;MKEVQTIDELVISFENHLRSLQRSRFTIRQYWQTWKPLKIFISANNIEFFDITVGKQFIKSKLGVYEYANLNQMQRRLANTVDALSVFQQTGKIHFGSAPLRRNPPKVFTGEIGILMEGYIRFRKTTFGLAKSTVNNNTRSLYALFLFLEIKG
;
A
#
# COMPACT_ATOMS: atom_id res chain seq x y z
N MET A 1 13.98 -3.93 -13.19
CA MET A 1 13.85 -4.91 -12.10
C MET A 1 15.12 -4.82 -11.29
N LYS A 2 15.07 -4.74 -9.95
CA LYS A 2 16.29 -5.08 -9.18
C LYS A 2 16.60 -6.57 -9.36
N GLU A 3 17.86 -6.91 -9.16
CA GLU A 3 18.37 -8.28 -9.15
C GLU A 3 17.54 -9.19 -8.24
N VAL A 4 17.59 -10.49 -8.51
CA VAL A 4 16.98 -11.51 -7.66
C VAL A 4 17.73 -11.51 -6.33
N GLN A 5 17.00 -11.44 -5.20
CA GLN A 5 17.59 -11.31 -3.86
C GLN A 5 17.02 -12.36 -2.91
N THR A 6 17.88 -12.88 -2.05
CA THR A 6 17.44 -13.64 -0.87
C THR A 6 16.69 -12.71 0.09
N ILE A 7 15.93 -13.29 1.03
CA ILE A 7 15.22 -12.50 2.04
C ILE A 7 16.18 -11.72 2.95
N ASP A 8 17.37 -12.27 3.22
CA ASP A 8 18.36 -11.63 4.08
C ASP A 8 18.96 -10.39 3.43
N GLU A 9 19.40 -10.50 2.18
CA GLU A 9 19.89 -9.38 1.39
C GLU A 9 18.84 -8.28 1.25
N LEU A 10 17.59 -8.67 0.96
CA LEU A 10 16.50 -7.74 0.75
C LEU A 10 16.17 -6.95 2.03
N VAL A 11 16.10 -7.64 3.18
CA VAL A 11 15.84 -7.00 4.48
C VAL A 11 16.97 -6.06 4.88
N ILE A 12 18.24 -6.45 4.66
CA ILE A 12 19.41 -5.60 4.92
C ILE A 12 19.37 -4.35 4.03
N SER A 13 19.10 -4.53 2.73
CA SER A 13 18.99 -3.41 1.78
C SER A 13 17.86 -2.45 2.17
N PHE A 14 16.71 -2.98 2.58
CA PHE A 14 15.58 -2.17 3.05
C PHE A 14 15.93 -1.40 4.32
N GLU A 15 16.57 -2.05 5.30
CA GLU A 15 17.00 -1.40 6.53
C GLU A 15 17.99 -0.26 6.26
N ASN A 16 19.00 -0.50 5.40
CA ASN A 16 19.96 0.53 5.01
C ASN A 16 19.25 1.73 4.37
N HIS A 17 18.24 1.49 3.54
CA HIS A 17 17.41 2.55 2.96
C HIS A 17 16.55 3.29 4.00
N LEU A 18 15.99 2.60 5.00
CA LEU A 18 15.31 3.28 6.11
C LEU A 18 16.28 4.17 6.91
N ARG A 19 17.51 3.72 7.12
CA ARG A 19 18.56 4.46 7.83
C ARG A 19 19.00 5.69 7.05
N SER A 20 19.16 5.60 5.73
CA SER A 20 19.47 6.76 4.90
C SER A 20 18.35 7.82 4.92
N LEU A 21 17.10 7.39 5.14
CA LEU A 21 15.95 8.25 5.37
C LEU A 21 15.80 8.71 6.84
N GLN A 22 16.83 8.50 7.66
CA GLN A 22 16.89 8.89 9.08
C GLN A 22 15.70 8.37 9.92
N ARG A 23 15.16 7.20 9.57
CA ARG A 23 14.04 6.62 10.31
C ARG A 23 14.49 6.13 11.69
N SER A 24 13.63 6.32 12.69
CA SER A 24 13.94 5.94 14.06
C SER A 24 14.19 4.44 14.20
N ARG A 25 15.07 4.06 15.13
CA ARG A 25 15.32 2.65 15.49
C ARG A 25 14.03 1.91 15.85
N PHE A 26 13.09 2.61 16.49
CA PHE A 26 11.77 2.07 16.80
C PHE A 26 11.00 1.67 15.53
N THR A 27 10.96 2.55 14.52
CA THR A 27 10.33 2.26 13.23
C THR A 27 10.97 1.05 12.56
N ILE A 28 12.31 0.98 12.51
CA ILE A 28 13.04 -0.15 11.93
C ILE A 28 12.70 -1.45 12.67
N ARG A 29 12.68 -1.43 14.01
CA ARG A 29 12.29 -2.58 14.84
C ARG A 29 10.87 -3.07 14.53
N GLN A 30 9.95 -2.15 14.24
CA GLN A 30 8.58 -2.49 13.88
C GLN A 30 8.46 -3.29 12.57
N TYR A 31 9.33 -3.04 11.58
CA TYR A 31 9.41 -3.85 10.37
C TYR A 31 9.98 -5.23 10.67
N TRP A 32 11.09 -5.28 11.42
CA TRP A 32 11.76 -6.52 11.82
C TRP A 32 10.87 -7.52 12.54
N GLN A 33 9.94 -7.05 13.37
CA GLN A 33 8.96 -7.90 14.06
C GLN A 33 8.12 -8.75 13.08
N THR A 34 7.87 -8.26 11.86
CA THR A 34 7.12 -8.98 10.83
C THR A 34 8.06 -9.82 9.96
N TRP A 35 9.25 -9.31 9.66
CA TRP A 35 10.20 -10.01 8.78
C TRP A 35 10.85 -11.22 9.44
N LYS A 36 11.02 -11.26 10.76
CA LYS A 36 11.56 -12.44 11.44
C LYS A 36 10.67 -13.69 11.20
N PRO A 37 9.35 -13.64 11.42
CA PRO A 37 8.45 -14.72 11.01
C PRO A 37 8.45 -15.02 9.49
N LEU A 38 8.62 -14.00 8.64
CA LEU A 38 8.71 -14.20 7.18
C LEU A 38 9.97 -15.00 6.79
N LYS A 39 11.13 -14.69 7.38
CA LYS A 39 12.38 -15.44 7.16
C LYS A 39 12.22 -16.92 7.53
N ILE A 40 11.60 -17.19 8.68
CA ILE A 40 11.31 -18.56 9.12
C ILE A 40 10.40 -19.27 8.11
N PHE A 41 9.35 -18.60 7.63
CA PHE A 41 8.45 -19.17 6.62
C PHE A 41 9.18 -19.51 5.32
N ILE A 42 10.05 -18.62 4.83
CA ILE A 42 10.82 -18.82 3.60
C ILE A 42 11.77 -20.02 3.74
N SER A 43 12.51 -20.10 4.85
CA SER A 43 13.39 -21.23 5.14
C SER A 43 12.61 -22.54 5.25
N ALA A 44 11.47 -22.55 5.94
CA ALA A 44 10.63 -23.74 6.09
C ALA A 44 10.03 -24.26 4.78
N ASN A 45 9.92 -23.42 3.75
CA ASN A 45 9.42 -23.79 2.43
C ASN A 45 10.53 -23.98 1.38
N ASN A 46 11.81 -23.97 1.78
CA ASN A 46 12.97 -24.08 0.89
C ASN A 46 12.95 -23.04 -0.26
N ILE A 47 12.50 -21.83 0.05
CA ILE A 47 12.44 -20.73 -0.91
C ILE A 47 13.78 -19.98 -0.86
N GLU A 48 14.54 -20.01 -1.94
CA GLU A 48 15.85 -19.35 -2.03
C GLU A 48 15.71 -17.84 -2.25
N PHE A 49 14.85 -17.44 -3.19
CA PHE A 49 14.68 -16.05 -3.60
C PHE A 49 13.32 -15.50 -3.21
N PHE A 50 13.31 -14.27 -2.71
CA PHE A 50 12.06 -13.60 -2.38
C PHE A 50 11.41 -13.04 -3.65
N ASP A 51 10.09 -13.14 -3.75
CA ASP A 51 9.29 -12.40 -4.73
C ASP A 51 7.94 -11.97 -4.12
N ILE A 52 7.12 -11.30 -4.92
CA ILE A 52 5.77 -10.88 -4.49
C ILE A 52 4.84 -12.08 -4.19
N THR A 53 5.05 -13.23 -4.83
CA THR A 53 4.27 -14.44 -4.65
C THR A 53 4.53 -15.04 -3.28
N VAL A 54 5.80 -15.13 -2.87
CA VAL A 54 6.25 -15.54 -1.53
C VAL A 54 5.63 -14.66 -0.46
N GLY A 55 5.66 -13.33 -0.66
CA GLY A 55 5.00 -12.37 0.23
C GLY A 55 3.50 -12.65 0.39
N LYS A 56 2.78 -12.88 -0.72
CA LYS A 56 1.34 -13.22 -0.70
C LYS A 56 1.07 -14.54 0.01
N GLN A 57 1.88 -15.57 -0.23
CA GLN A 57 1.76 -16.88 0.42
C GLN A 57 1.96 -16.77 1.94
N PHE A 58 2.95 -15.99 2.39
CA PHE A 58 3.17 -15.75 3.81
C PHE A 58 1.99 -15.02 4.47
N ILE A 59 1.43 -13.99 3.81
CA ILE A 59 0.26 -13.30 4.37
C ILE A 59 -0.93 -14.26 4.45
N LYS A 60 -1.17 -15.05 3.40
CA LYS A 60 -2.22 -16.07 3.36
C LYS A 60 -2.04 -17.13 4.47
N SER A 61 -0.81 -17.54 4.77
CA SER A 61 -0.55 -18.51 5.85
C SER A 61 -0.81 -17.94 7.25
N LYS A 62 -0.79 -16.62 7.42
CA LYS A 62 -1.09 -15.94 8.69
C LYS A 62 -2.53 -15.49 8.85
N LEU A 63 -3.18 -15.10 7.75
CA LEU A 63 -4.51 -14.49 7.77
C LEU A 63 -5.60 -15.36 7.13
N GLY A 64 -5.24 -16.48 6.50
CA GLY A 64 -6.16 -17.30 5.72
C GLY A 64 -6.64 -16.57 4.45
N VAL A 65 -7.87 -16.87 4.03
CA VAL A 65 -8.58 -16.06 3.03
C VAL A 65 -9.11 -14.82 3.75
N TYR A 66 -8.73 -13.64 3.28
CA TYR A 66 -9.07 -12.39 3.95
C TYR A 66 -9.47 -11.30 2.96
N GLU A 67 -10.37 -10.42 3.40
CA GLU A 67 -10.61 -9.13 2.78
C GLU A 67 -9.88 -8.04 3.57
N TYR A 68 -9.10 -7.21 2.91
CA TYR A 68 -8.29 -6.19 3.59
C TYR A 68 -9.14 -5.20 4.40
N ALA A 69 -10.36 -4.92 3.95
CA ALA A 69 -11.31 -4.05 4.64
C ALA A 69 -11.68 -4.57 6.04
N ASN A 70 -11.72 -5.89 6.22
CA ASN A 70 -12.15 -6.55 7.45
C ASN A 70 -10.98 -6.82 8.41
N LEU A 71 -9.74 -6.54 8.00
CA LEU A 71 -8.57 -6.74 8.85
C LEU A 71 -8.51 -5.70 9.98
N ASN A 72 -8.16 -6.17 11.18
CA ASN A 72 -7.82 -5.29 12.30
C ASN A 72 -6.46 -4.60 12.10
N GLN A 73 -6.12 -3.64 12.96
CA GLN A 73 -4.91 -2.82 12.82
C GLN A 73 -3.61 -3.66 12.78
N MET A 74 -3.50 -4.72 13.57
CA MET A 74 -2.32 -5.58 13.62
C MET A 74 -2.19 -6.43 12.35
N GLN A 75 -3.30 -6.99 11.86
CA GLN A 75 -3.33 -7.74 10.61
C GLN A 75 -3.01 -6.84 9.41
N ARG A 76 -3.57 -5.62 9.36
CA ARG A 76 -3.23 -4.64 8.33
C ARG A 76 -1.76 -4.27 8.36
N ARG A 77 -1.18 -4.11 9.55
CA ARG A 77 0.25 -3.83 9.72
C ARG A 77 1.10 -4.97 9.17
N LEU A 78 0.80 -6.23 9.51
CA LEU A 78 1.49 -7.41 8.95
C LEU A 78 1.46 -7.38 7.42
N ALA A 79 0.26 -7.23 6.85
CA ALA A 79 0.08 -7.25 5.41
C ALA A 79 0.83 -6.08 4.73
N ASN A 80 0.76 -4.87 5.30
CA ASN A 80 1.43 -3.69 4.75
C ASN A 80 2.96 -3.78 4.84
N THR A 81 3.49 -4.34 5.94
CA THR A 81 4.93 -4.50 6.14
C THR A 81 5.53 -5.50 5.15
N VAL A 82 4.81 -6.59 4.84
CA VAL A 82 5.23 -7.56 3.81
C VAL A 82 5.15 -6.94 2.42
N ASP A 83 4.06 -6.27 2.09
CA ASP A 83 3.91 -5.60 0.80
C ASP A 83 4.95 -4.50 0.55
N ALA A 84 5.31 -3.76 1.59
CA ALA A 84 6.37 -2.76 1.50
C ALA A 84 7.68 -3.40 1.03
N LEU A 85 8.00 -4.60 1.53
CA LEU A 85 9.19 -5.36 1.13
C LEU A 85 9.10 -5.80 -0.35
N SER A 86 7.95 -6.30 -0.79
CA SER A 86 7.71 -6.66 -2.20
C SER A 86 7.83 -5.47 -3.14
N VAL A 87 7.27 -4.31 -2.78
CA VAL A 87 7.40 -3.09 -3.59
C VAL A 87 8.83 -2.60 -3.61
N PHE A 88 9.55 -2.67 -2.49
CA PHE A 88 10.94 -2.27 -2.42
C PHE A 88 11.83 -3.17 -3.29
N GLN A 89 11.59 -4.48 -3.32
CA GLN A 89 12.26 -5.39 -4.24
C GLN A 89 12.03 -4.97 -5.70
N GLN A 90 10.79 -4.68 -6.08
CA GLN A 90 10.45 -4.34 -7.47
C GLN A 90 11.00 -2.97 -7.91
N THR A 91 10.93 -1.98 -7.02
CA THR A 91 11.11 -0.55 -7.38
C THR A 91 12.33 0.10 -6.75
N GLY A 92 12.93 -0.52 -5.74
CA GLY A 92 13.96 0.09 -4.89
C GLY A 92 13.48 1.23 -4.00
N LYS A 93 12.17 1.51 -3.95
CA LYS A 93 11.58 2.64 -3.23
C LYS A 93 10.69 2.17 -2.09
N ILE A 94 10.81 2.85 -0.94
CA ILE A 94 9.91 2.65 0.20
C ILE A 94 8.72 3.61 0.08
N HIS A 95 7.52 3.06 0.12
CA HIS A 95 6.29 3.86 0.16
C HIS A 95 5.73 3.85 1.57
N PHE A 96 5.65 5.03 2.18
CA PHE A 96 5.04 5.21 3.50
C PHE A 96 3.51 5.30 3.39
N GLY A 97 2.80 4.69 4.34
CA GLY A 97 1.33 4.63 4.37
C GLY A 97 0.76 3.31 3.83
N SER A 98 -0.50 3.30 3.39
CA SER A 98 -1.10 2.11 2.77
C SER A 98 -0.23 1.66 1.60
N ALA A 99 0.14 0.37 1.62
CA ALA A 99 1.01 -0.22 0.60
C ALA A 99 0.46 0.09 -0.80
N PRO A 100 1.31 0.45 -1.78
CA PRO A 100 0.88 0.76 -3.15
C PRO A 100 -0.02 -0.32 -3.75
N LEU A 101 0.25 -1.59 -3.45
CA LEU A 101 -0.52 -2.77 -3.88
C LEU A 101 -1.97 -2.79 -3.38
N ARG A 102 -2.26 -2.04 -2.30
CA ARG A 102 -3.58 -1.98 -1.65
C ARG A 102 -4.12 -0.56 -1.58
N ARG A 103 -3.54 0.37 -2.34
CA ARG A 103 -4.17 1.68 -2.53
C ARG A 103 -5.43 1.44 -3.34
N ASN A 104 -6.55 1.99 -2.86
CA ASN A 104 -7.73 2.07 -3.72
C ASN A 104 -7.29 2.70 -5.04
N PRO A 105 -7.73 2.14 -6.19
CA PRO A 105 -7.45 2.76 -7.46
C PRO A 105 -7.90 4.23 -7.41
N PRO A 106 -7.19 5.12 -8.12
CA PRO A 106 -7.60 6.52 -8.19
C PRO A 106 -9.08 6.57 -8.58
N LYS A 107 -9.82 7.41 -7.87
CA LYS A 107 -11.23 7.66 -8.18
C LYS A 107 -11.25 8.49 -9.46
N VAL A 108 -11.56 7.84 -10.58
CA VAL A 108 -11.57 8.46 -11.91
C VAL A 108 -13.02 8.80 -12.26
N PHE A 109 -13.30 10.09 -12.45
CA PHE A 109 -14.58 10.52 -12.97
C PHE A 109 -14.55 10.45 -14.50
N THR A 110 -15.57 9.85 -15.11
CA THR A 110 -15.69 9.69 -16.56
C THR A 110 -17.09 10.12 -17.02
N GLY A 111 -17.27 10.35 -18.32
CA GLY A 111 -18.56 10.78 -18.86
C GLY A 111 -18.92 12.22 -18.50
N GLU A 112 -20.07 12.68 -18.96
CA GLU A 112 -20.54 14.07 -18.78
C GLU A 112 -20.75 14.42 -17.31
N ILE A 113 -21.36 13.49 -16.55
CA ILE A 113 -21.55 13.63 -15.10
C ILE A 113 -20.20 13.73 -14.39
N GLY A 114 -19.24 12.89 -14.77
CA GLY A 114 -17.89 12.92 -14.22
C GLY A 114 -17.18 14.24 -14.46
N ILE A 115 -17.28 14.80 -15.67
CA ILE A 115 -16.70 16.12 -16.02
C ILE A 115 -17.27 17.22 -15.11
N LEU A 116 -18.58 17.21 -14.87
CA LEU A 116 -19.22 18.18 -13.97
C LEU A 116 -18.69 18.06 -12.53
N MET A 117 -18.53 16.84 -12.03
CA MET A 117 -18.01 16.60 -10.68
C MET A 117 -16.54 17.03 -10.54
N GLU A 118 -15.70 16.77 -11.54
CA GLU A 118 -14.33 17.28 -11.56
C GLU A 118 -14.30 18.81 -11.59
N GLY A 119 -15.17 19.42 -12.40
CA GLY A 119 -15.35 20.88 -12.46
C GLY A 119 -15.69 21.46 -11.10
N TYR A 120 -16.64 20.86 -10.39
CA TYR A 120 -17.02 21.27 -9.04
C TYR A 120 -15.86 21.15 -8.04
N ILE A 121 -15.12 20.04 -8.05
CA ILE A 121 -13.95 19.85 -7.16
C ILE A 121 -12.88 20.90 -7.46
N ARG A 122 -12.61 21.18 -8.74
CA ARG A 122 -11.64 22.19 -9.18
C ARG A 122 -12.03 23.58 -8.73
N PHE A 123 -13.29 23.97 -8.98
CA PHE A 123 -13.86 25.23 -8.51
C PHE A 123 -13.69 25.38 -7.00
N ARG A 124 -14.08 24.37 -6.22
CA ARG A 124 -13.92 24.43 -4.75
C ARG A 124 -12.47 24.56 -4.32
N LYS A 125 -11.55 23.85 -4.96
CA LYS A 125 -10.11 23.92 -4.66
C LYS A 125 -9.58 25.34 -4.89
N THR A 126 -9.90 25.94 -6.05
CA THR A 126 -9.38 27.27 -6.43
C THR A 126 -10.02 28.38 -5.62
N THR A 127 -11.34 28.34 -5.43
CA THR A 127 -12.10 29.42 -4.78
C THR A 127 -11.84 29.48 -3.27
N PHE A 128 -11.68 28.33 -2.61
CA PHE A 128 -11.52 28.26 -1.15
C PHE A 128 -10.11 27.87 -0.70
N GLY A 129 -9.14 27.78 -1.61
CA GLY A 129 -7.76 27.42 -1.28
C GLY A 129 -7.64 26.09 -0.52
N LEU A 130 -8.46 25.08 -0.89
CA LEU A 130 -8.60 23.88 -0.07
C LEU A 130 -7.31 23.07 0.01
N ALA A 131 -6.99 22.60 1.22
CA ALA A 131 -5.92 21.66 1.45
C ALA A 131 -6.11 20.36 0.66
N LYS A 132 -4.99 19.71 0.31
CA LYS A 132 -4.99 18.46 -0.47
C LYS A 132 -5.84 17.35 0.17
N SER A 133 -5.83 17.26 1.50
CA SER A 133 -6.66 16.31 2.26
C SER A 133 -8.15 16.58 2.07
N THR A 134 -8.57 17.84 2.11
CA THR A 134 -9.97 18.25 1.91
C THR A 134 -10.44 17.99 0.49
N VAL A 135 -9.60 18.28 -0.52
CA VAL A 135 -9.89 17.93 -1.92
C VAL A 135 -10.09 16.43 -2.08
N ASN A 136 -9.21 15.63 -1.47
CA ASN A 136 -9.31 14.17 -1.53
C ASN A 136 -10.58 13.63 -0.84
N ASN A 137 -11.03 14.27 0.25
CA ASN A 137 -12.30 13.93 0.88
C ASN A 137 -13.49 14.28 0.00
N ASN A 138 -13.51 15.47 -0.62
CA ASN A 138 -14.54 15.84 -1.59
C ASN A 138 -14.60 14.85 -2.76
N THR A 139 -13.45 14.49 -3.33
CA THR A 139 -13.33 13.46 -4.38
C THR A 139 -13.95 12.13 -3.94
N ARG A 140 -13.68 11.67 -2.72
CA ARG A 140 -14.24 10.41 -2.20
C ARG A 140 -15.76 10.47 -2.07
N SER A 141 -16.29 11.55 -1.50
CA SER A 141 -17.74 11.71 -1.30
C SER A 141 -18.48 11.80 -2.64
N LEU A 142 -17.98 12.60 -3.58
CA LEU A 142 -18.60 12.76 -4.89
C LEU A 142 -18.49 11.50 -5.74
N TYR A 143 -17.42 10.71 -5.60
CA TYR A 143 -17.30 9.48 -6.36
C TYR A 143 -18.38 8.44 -6.00
N ALA A 144 -18.82 8.40 -4.74
CA ALA A 144 -19.95 7.53 -4.36
C ALA A 144 -21.25 7.96 -5.06
N LEU A 145 -21.51 9.28 -5.12
CA LEU A 145 -22.65 9.83 -5.85
C LEU A 145 -22.52 9.61 -7.37
N PHE A 146 -21.33 9.79 -7.93
CA PHE A 146 -21.04 9.54 -9.34
C PHE A 146 -21.42 8.12 -9.75
N LEU A 147 -20.95 7.12 -9.00
CA LEU A 147 -21.27 5.72 -9.28
C LEU A 147 -22.78 5.46 -9.23
N PHE A 148 -23.49 6.08 -8.29
CA PHE A 148 -24.96 5.95 -8.22
C PHE A 148 -25.64 6.54 -9.46
N LEU A 149 -25.20 7.73 -9.90
CA LEU A 149 -25.79 8.43 -11.04
C LEU A 149 -25.49 7.73 -12.37
N GLU A 150 -24.28 7.20 -12.58
CA GLU A 150 -23.94 6.42 -13.79
C GLU A 150 -24.71 5.10 -13.91
N ILE A 151 -25.17 4.54 -12.79
CA ILE A 151 -25.98 3.31 -12.80
C ILE A 151 -27.47 3.63 -13.09
N LYS A 152 -27.91 4.86 -12.84
CA LYS A 152 -29.33 5.25 -12.83
C LYS A 152 -29.73 6.25 -13.91
N GLY A 153 -28.79 7.02 -14.43
CA GLY A 153 -28.94 7.91 -15.60
C GLY A 153 -28.60 7.18 -16.88
#